data_AF-A0A4R8L999-F1
#
_entry.id   AF-A0A4R8L999-F1
#
_cell.length_a   1.000
_cell.length_b   1.000
_cell.length_c   1.000
_cell.angle_alpha   90.00
_cell.angle_beta   90.00
_cell.angle_gamma   90.00
#
_symmetry.space_group_name_H-M   'P 1'
#
loop_
_entity.id
_entity.type
_entity.pdbx_description
1 polymer ?
#
loop_
_entity_poly.entity_id
_entity_poly.type
_entity_poly.pdbx_seq_one_letter_code
_entity_poly.pdbx_strand_id
1 'polypeptide(L)'
;MQRTRMPGVLAALFIASAVSVGLGPSTAHSAAQTPSPPGAQEYIIWPYDGAVITGGKLWVRMGLRNMGVCPKGVNVPNTGHHHLLIDTDLPPLDQEIPSDRQHLHFGAGETDARIELPPGKHTLQLLLGDQNHVPHVPPVYSKKITIIVK
;
A
#
# COMPACT_ATOMS: atom_id res chain seq x y z
N MET A 1 -23.94 79.46 7.46
CA MET A 1 -22.78 80.37 7.59
C MET A 1 -21.53 79.57 7.30
N GLN A 2 -20.80 79.95 6.24
CA GLN A 2 -19.55 79.35 5.79
C GLN A 2 -18.50 79.30 6.92
N ARG A 3 -17.65 78.26 6.91
CA ARG A 3 -16.20 78.43 7.06
C ARG A 3 -15.46 77.21 6.52
N THR A 4 -14.55 77.53 5.61
CA THR A 4 -13.54 76.74 4.90
C THR A 4 -12.50 76.13 5.83
N ARG A 5 -11.91 74.98 5.42
CA ARG A 5 -10.47 74.61 5.54
C ARG A 5 -10.21 73.24 4.89
N MET A 6 -9.38 73.22 3.85
CA MET A 6 -8.59 72.06 3.37
C MET A 6 -7.14 72.21 3.92
N PRO A 7 -6.18 71.29 3.68
CA PRO A 7 -6.20 69.83 3.56
C PRO A 7 -5.19 69.17 4.54
N GLY A 8 -5.37 67.89 4.89
CA GLY A 8 -4.41 67.14 5.69
C GLY A 8 -3.97 65.87 4.96
N VAL A 9 -2.77 65.90 4.39
CA VAL A 9 -2.08 64.76 3.79
C VAL A 9 -1.73 63.77 4.90
N LEU A 10 -2.30 62.55 4.91
CA LEU A 10 -1.75 61.43 5.68
C LEU A 10 -0.91 60.56 4.75
N ALA A 11 0.40 60.57 5.00
CA ALA A 11 1.35 59.67 4.39
C ALA A 11 1.09 58.24 4.86
N ALA A 12 0.93 57.33 3.91
CA ALA A 12 0.90 55.89 4.16
C ALA A 12 2.32 55.39 4.48
N LEU A 13 2.48 54.66 5.58
CA LEU A 13 3.67 53.87 5.86
C LEU A 13 3.25 52.43 6.12
N PHE A 14 3.13 51.64 5.05
CA PHE A 14 3.00 50.19 5.15
C PHE A 14 4.41 49.60 5.26
N ILE A 15 4.79 49.15 6.46
CA ILE A 15 5.99 48.34 6.67
C ILE A 15 5.65 46.92 6.22
N ALA A 16 6.07 46.56 5.01
CA ALA A 16 6.00 45.19 4.53
C ALA A 16 7.16 44.38 5.12
N SER A 17 6.89 43.59 6.15
CA SER A 17 7.83 42.60 6.66
C SER A 17 7.78 41.36 5.76
N ALA A 18 8.81 41.19 4.92
CA ALA A 18 9.01 39.98 4.14
C ALA A 18 9.46 38.84 5.07
N VAL A 19 8.58 37.88 5.34
CA VAL A 19 8.93 36.61 5.99
C VAL A 19 9.46 35.67 4.93
N SER A 20 10.77 35.49 4.89
CA SER A 20 11.45 34.49 4.06
C SER A 20 11.26 33.12 4.69
N VAL A 21 10.33 32.32 4.17
CA VAL A 21 10.20 30.89 4.53
C VAL A 21 11.34 30.13 3.84
N GLY A 22 12.36 29.75 4.62
CA GLY A 22 13.43 28.89 4.13
C GLY A 22 12.91 27.46 3.93
N LEU A 23 12.79 27.03 2.67
CA LEU A 23 12.67 25.62 2.31
C LEU A 23 14.04 24.94 2.50
N GLY A 24 14.23 24.33 3.66
CA GLY A 24 15.33 23.39 3.85
C GLY A 24 15.10 22.10 3.05
N PRO A 25 16.16 21.39 2.63
CA PRO A 25 16.02 20.14 1.90
C PRO A 25 15.41 19.06 2.82
N SER A 26 14.24 18.55 2.43
CA SER A 26 13.64 17.37 3.05
C SER A 26 14.52 16.16 2.75
N THR A 27 15.31 15.74 3.73
CA THR A 27 15.95 14.43 3.68
C THR A 27 14.87 13.38 3.88
N ALA A 28 14.42 12.76 2.79
CA ALA A 28 13.60 11.56 2.86
C ALA A 28 14.40 10.49 3.62
N HIS A 29 14.07 10.32 4.90
CA HIS A 29 14.59 9.21 5.68
C HIS A 29 14.00 7.93 5.08
N SER A 30 14.82 7.18 4.35
CA SER A 30 14.49 5.79 4.02
C SER A 30 14.44 5.05 5.36
N ALA A 31 13.23 4.87 5.90
CA ALA A 31 13.05 4.04 7.07
C ALA A 31 13.64 2.65 6.78
N ALA A 32 14.40 2.09 7.73
CA ALA A 32 14.91 0.73 7.57
C ALA A 32 13.74 -0.23 7.34
N GLN A 33 13.79 -1.03 6.28
CA GLN A 33 12.73 -1.99 5.97
C GLN A 33 12.53 -3.00 7.09
N THR A 34 11.29 -3.43 7.29
CA THR A 34 10.89 -4.32 8.39
C THR A 34 11.43 -5.74 8.15
N PRO A 35 12.12 -6.39 9.11
CA PRO A 35 12.67 -7.73 8.89
C PRO A 35 11.58 -8.82 8.95
N SER A 36 11.75 -9.90 8.17
CA SER A 36 10.98 -11.14 8.33
C SER A 36 11.82 -12.22 9.05
N PRO A 37 11.18 -13.10 9.85
CA PRO A 37 11.88 -14.17 10.55
C PRO A 37 12.31 -15.29 9.59
N PRO A 38 13.37 -16.05 9.94
CA PRO A 38 13.81 -17.20 9.14
C PRO A 38 12.69 -18.21 8.89
N GLY A 39 12.56 -18.63 7.63
CA GLY A 39 11.55 -19.62 7.23
C GLY A 39 10.12 -19.06 7.15
N ALA A 40 9.92 -17.75 7.20
CA ALA A 40 8.66 -17.12 6.83
C ALA A 40 8.21 -17.57 5.44
N GLN A 41 6.94 -17.95 5.30
CA GLN A 41 6.38 -18.40 4.03
C GLN A 41 4.95 -17.91 3.90
N GLU A 42 4.68 -17.24 2.78
CA GLU A 42 3.32 -16.93 2.35
C GLU A 42 2.92 -17.89 1.22
N TYR A 43 1.65 -18.30 1.17
CA TYR A 43 1.18 -19.26 0.20
C TYR A 43 -0.31 -19.13 -0.05
N ILE A 44 -0.73 -19.47 -1.27
CA ILE A 44 -2.15 -19.57 -1.61
C ILE A 44 -2.61 -20.98 -1.22
N ILE A 45 -3.57 -21.06 -0.31
CA ILE A 45 -4.22 -22.32 0.09
C ILE A 45 -5.20 -22.76 -1.00
N TRP A 46 -5.96 -21.80 -1.55
CA TRP A 46 -6.88 -22.00 -2.66
C TRP A 46 -7.06 -20.68 -3.41
N PRO A 47 -7.16 -20.66 -4.74
CA PRO A 47 -7.10 -21.80 -5.66
C PRO A 47 -5.72 -22.44 -5.77
N TYR A 48 -5.67 -23.69 -6.22
CA TYR A 48 -4.41 -24.35 -6.57
C TYR A 48 -3.97 -23.96 -7.99
N ASP A 49 -2.68 -24.13 -8.29
CA ASP A 49 -2.16 -23.89 -9.64
C ASP A 49 -2.81 -24.82 -10.68
N GLY A 50 -3.31 -24.24 -11.76
CA GLY A 50 -4.09 -24.91 -12.79
C GLY A 50 -5.60 -25.03 -12.48
N ALA A 51 -6.10 -24.44 -11.39
CA ALA A 51 -7.53 -24.53 -11.06
C ALA A 51 -8.42 -23.92 -12.16
N VAL A 52 -9.56 -24.57 -12.41
CA VAL A 52 -10.61 -24.09 -13.32
C VAL A 52 -11.79 -23.59 -12.51
N ILE A 53 -12.17 -22.34 -12.74
CA ILE A 53 -13.21 -21.62 -11.98
C ILE A 53 -14.37 -21.31 -12.91
N THR A 54 -15.59 -21.69 -12.52
CA THR A 54 -16.80 -21.41 -13.31
C THR A 54 -17.52 -20.18 -12.76
N GLY A 55 -17.85 -19.21 -13.61
CA GLY A 55 -18.72 -18.08 -13.25
C GLY A 55 -18.00 -16.88 -12.63
N GLY A 56 -16.67 -16.78 -12.79
CA GLY A 56 -15.87 -15.59 -12.45
C GLY A 56 -15.63 -15.32 -10.97
N LYS A 57 -16.52 -15.77 -10.08
CA LYS A 57 -16.44 -15.52 -8.63
C LYS A 57 -15.75 -16.66 -7.91
N LEU A 58 -14.69 -16.33 -7.18
CA LEU A 58 -13.94 -17.30 -6.39
C LEU A 58 -13.53 -16.71 -5.05
N TRP A 59 -13.40 -17.59 -4.07
CA TRP A 59 -12.57 -17.34 -2.90
C TRP A 59 -11.07 -17.33 -3.26
N VAL A 60 -10.28 -16.62 -2.48
CA VAL A 60 -8.84 -16.80 -2.37
C VAL A 60 -8.57 -16.98 -0.90
N ARG A 61 -7.95 -18.11 -0.53
CA ARG A 61 -7.57 -18.42 0.86
C ARG A 61 -6.06 -18.28 0.97
N MET A 62 -5.64 -17.46 1.90
CA MET A 62 -4.28 -16.99 2.06
C MET A 62 -3.67 -17.63 3.30
N GLY A 63 -2.45 -18.12 3.17
CA GLY A 63 -1.72 -18.78 4.23
C GLY A 63 -0.42 -18.05 4.54
N LEU A 64 -0.06 -18.04 5.82
CA LEU A 64 1.19 -17.52 6.32
C LEU A 64 1.76 -18.49 7.35
N ARG A 65 3.07 -18.75 7.28
CA ARG A 65 3.80 -19.61 8.22
C ARG A 65 4.99 -18.87 8.79
N ASN A 66 5.28 -19.12 10.07
CA ASN A 66 6.37 -18.52 10.84
C ASN A 66 6.29 -16.98 10.98
N MET A 67 5.12 -16.39 10.71
CA MET A 67 4.78 -14.98 10.93
C MET A 67 3.31 -14.85 11.31
N GLY A 68 2.93 -13.71 11.89
CA GLY A 68 1.54 -13.38 12.21
C GLY A 68 0.89 -12.45 11.18
N VAL A 69 -0.44 -12.48 11.11
CA VAL A 69 -1.23 -11.50 10.36
C VAL A 69 -1.66 -10.39 11.32
N CYS A 70 -1.44 -9.13 10.95
CA CYS A 70 -1.77 -7.96 11.75
C CYS A 70 -2.35 -6.86 10.85
N PRO A 71 -3.36 -6.09 11.30
CA PRO A 71 -3.87 -4.96 10.54
C PRO A 71 -2.77 -3.94 10.20
N LYS A 72 -2.90 -3.31 9.05
CA LYS A 72 -2.03 -2.21 8.63
C LYS A 72 -2.03 -1.07 9.65
N GLY A 73 -0.93 -0.35 9.74
CA GLY A 73 -0.72 0.73 10.72
C GLY A 73 -0.45 0.25 12.15
N VAL A 74 -0.55 -1.05 12.44
CA VAL A 74 -0.21 -1.62 13.75
C VAL A 74 1.18 -2.24 13.68
N ASN A 75 2.12 -1.68 14.44
CA ASN A 75 3.50 -2.16 14.46
C ASN A 75 3.66 -3.30 15.48
N VAL A 76 3.50 -4.54 15.02
CA VAL A 76 3.77 -5.75 15.81
C VAL A 76 4.93 -6.53 15.17
N PRO A 77 5.98 -6.90 15.92
CA PRO A 77 7.10 -7.66 15.39
C PRO A 77 6.67 -8.97 14.72
N ASN A 78 7.35 -9.35 13.63
CA ASN A 78 7.09 -10.58 12.86
C ASN A 78 5.65 -10.71 12.35
N THR A 79 5.01 -9.58 12.03
CA THR A 79 3.68 -9.56 11.44
C THR A 79 3.63 -8.72 10.16
N GLY A 80 2.56 -8.92 9.40
CA GLY A 80 2.22 -8.14 8.22
C GLY A 80 0.80 -8.42 7.78
N HIS A 81 0.46 -8.04 6.56
CA HIS A 81 -0.84 -8.32 5.98
C HIS A 81 -0.74 -8.67 4.50
N HIS A 82 -1.74 -9.40 4.02
CA HIS A 82 -1.74 -9.98 2.69
C HIS A 82 -2.03 -8.93 1.61
N HIS A 83 -1.35 -9.05 0.48
CA HIS A 83 -1.70 -8.42 -0.78
C HIS A 83 -1.86 -9.50 -1.84
N LEU A 84 -2.90 -9.41 -2.66
CA LEU A 84 -3.10 -10.29 -3.80
C LEU A 84 -2.77 -9.54 -5.09
N LEU A 85 -1.78 -10.06 -5.79
CA LEU A 85 -1.34 -9.62 -7.10
C LEU A 85 -2.07 -10.44 -8.17
N ILE A 86 -2.68 -9.75 -9.12
CA ILE A 86 -3.49 -10.34 -10.20
C ILE A 86 -2.92 -9.86 -11.53
N ASP A 87 -2.48 -10.80 -12.35
CA ASP A 87 -1.97 -10.53 -13.72
C ASP A 87 -0.84 -9.49 -13.77
N THR A 88 0.03 -9.52 -12.77
CA THR A 88 1.20 -8.65 -12.67
C THR A 88 2.41 -9.42 -12.10
N ASP A 89 3.59 -8.84 -12.27
CA ASP A 89 4.81 -9.28 -11.60
C ASP A 89 4.93 -8.64 -10.21
N LEU A 90 5.91 -9.09 -9.44
CA LEU A 90 6.21 -8.46 -8.15
C LEU A 90 6.59 -6.98 -8.39
N PRO A 91 6.03 -6.03 -7.60
CA PRO A 91 6.45 -4.64 -7.63
C PRO A 91 7.87 -4.49 -7.04
N PRO A 92 8.46 -3.28 -7.07
CA PRO A 92 9.66 -2.98 -6.30
C PRO A 92 9.50 -3.39 -4.83
N LEU A 93 10.48 -4.12 -4.30
CA LEU A 93 10.40 -4.74 -2.96
C LEU A 93 10.90 -3.81 -1.84
N ASP A 94 11.16 -2.55 -2.17
CA ASP A 94 11.67 -1.49 -1.30
C ASP A 94 10.73 -0.27 -1.25
N GLN A 95 9.54 -0.38 -1.85
CA GLN A 95 8.53 0.67 -1.93
C GLN A 95 7.18 0.15 -1.41
N GLU A 96 6.24 1.07 -1.20
CA GLU A 96 4.86 0.70 -0.91
C GLU A 96 4.29 -0.13 -2.07
N ILE A 97 3.60 -1.22 -1.72
CA ILE A 97 2.88 -2.04 -2.69
C ILE A 97 1.76 -1.17 -3.30
N PRO A 98 1.64 -1.12 -4.65
CA PRO A 98 0.58 -0.35 -5.29
C PRO A 98 -0.81 -0.77 -4.81
N SER A 99 -1.77 0.15 -4.84
CA SER A 99 -3.17 -0.12 -4.50
C SER A 99 -4.06 0.16 -5.70
N ASP A 100 -4.35 -0.88 -6.47
CA ASP A 100 -5.11 -0.78 -7.71
C ASP A 100 -5.85 -2.08 -8.02
N ARG A 101 -6.38 -2.22 -9.24
CA ARG A 101 -7.15 -3.41 -9.64
C ARG A 101 -6.31 -4.70 -9.74
N GLN A 102 -4.99 -4.57 -9.88
CA GLN A 102 -4.05 -5.69 -9.94
C GLN A 102 -3.41 -5.97 -8.58
N HIS A 103 -3.53 -5.07 -7.61
CA HIS A 103 -2.93 -5.18 -6.29
C HIS A 103 -4.00 -4.94 -5.22
N LEU A 104 -4.64 -6.02 -4.78
CA LEU A 104 -5.70 -5.95 -3.77
C LEU A 104 -5.11 -6.05 -2.36
N HIS A 105 -5.56 -5.18 -1.46
CA HIS A 105 -5.06 -5.11 -0.08
C HIS A 105 -6.00 -5.77 0.91
N PHE A 106 -5.43 -6.56 1.82
CA PHE A 106 -6.14 -7.18 2.93
C PHE A 106 -5.57 -6.68 4.26
N GLY A 107 -5.58 -5.36 4.40
CA GLY A 107 -4.97 -4.64 5.51
C GLY A 107 -5.75 -4.68 6.83
N ALA A 108 -6.92 -5.30 6.89
CA ALA A 108 -7.61 -5.55 8.17
C ALA A 108 -7.20 -6.91 8.78
N GLY A 109 -6.31 -7.64 8.12
CA GLY A 109 -5.84 -8.96 8.53
C GLY A 109 -6.70 -10.10 7.99
N GLU A 110 -7.37 -9.89 6.86
CA GLU A 110 -8.17 -10.92 6.19
C GLU A 110 -7.28 -12.06 5.71
N THR A 111 -7.69 -13.30 6.00
CA THR A 111 -6.99 -14.52 5.55
C THR A 111 -7.71 -15.23 4.41
N ASP A 112 -8.86 -14.69 4.01
CA ASP A 112 -9.57 -15.05 2.80
C ASP A 112 -10.31 -13.85 2.22
N ALA A 113 -10.58 -13.91 0.92
CA ALA A 113 -11.33 -12.88 0.22
C ALA A 113 -12.13 -13.48 -0.94
N ARG A 114 -13.25 -12.86 -1.29
CA ARG A 114 -13.99 -13.18 -2.51
C ARG A 114 -13.61 -12.17 -3.59
N ILE A 115 -13.12 -12.65 -4.72
CA ILE A 115 -12.78 -11.83 -5.89
C ILE A 115 -13.64 -12.24 -7.09
N GLU A 116 -13.68 -11.38 -8.08
CA GLU A 116 -14.34 -11.63 -9.36
C GLU A 116 -13.37 -11.32 -10.50
N LEU A 117 -13.19 -12.29 -11.39
CA LEU A 117 -12.32 -12.20 -12.55
C LEU A 117 -13.13 -12.47 -13.82
N PRO A 118 -12.81 -11.80 -14.94
CA PRO A 118 -13.42 -12.09 -16.22
C PRO A 118 -13.03 -13.51 -16.71
N PRO A 119 -13.75 -14.10 -17.67
CA PRO A 119 -13.32 -15.33 -18.33
C PRO A 119 -11.95 -15.18 -18.97
N GLY A 120 -11.05 -16.15 -18.76
CA GLY A 120 -9.68 -16.09 -19.26
C GLY A 120 -8.66 -16.83 -18.40
N LYS A 121 -7.39 -16.74 -18.81
CA LYS A 121 -6.26 -17.23 -18.02
C LYS A 121 -5.74 -16.09 -17.15
N HIS A 122 -5.63 -16.33 -15.86
CA HIS A 122 -5.15 -15.36 -14.88
C HIS A 122 -3.98 -15.90 -14.07
N THR A 123 -3.12 -15.02 -13.60
CA THR A 123 -2.09 -15.35 -12.62
C THR A 123 -2.39 -14.69 -11.28
N LEU A 124 -2.14 -15.43 -10.20
CA LEU A 124 -2.31 -14.97 -8.83
C LEU A 124 -1.01 -15.16 -8.05
N GLN A 125 -0.65 -14.18 -7.23
CA GLN A 125 0.48 -14.27 -6.32
C GLN A 125 0.18 -13.46 -5.06
N LEU A 126 0.61 -13.93 -3.90
CA LEU A 126 0.55 -13.15 -2.67
C LEU A 126 1.88 -12.47 -2.39
N LEU A 127 1.82 -11.28 -1.79
CA LEU A 127 2.95 -10.55 -1.24
C LEU A 127 2.59 -9.98 0.12
N LEU A 128 3.43 -10.24 1.13
CA LEU A 128 3.24 -9.74 2.48
C LEU A 128 3.82 -8.32 2.60
N GLY A 129 3.00 -7.38 3.04
CA GLY A 129 3.41 -6.02 3.41
C GLY A 129 3.47 -5.83 4.92
N ASP A 130 4.36 -4.97 5.38
CA ASP A 130 4.44 -4.53 6.76
C ASP A 130 3.33 -3.52 7.12
N GLN A 131 3.41 -2.87 8.29
CA GLN A 131 2.42 -1.88 8.73
C GLN A 131 2.23 -0.70 7.75
N ASN A 132 3.20 -0.44 6.88
CA ASN A 132 3.20 0.64 5.89
C ASN A 132 3.00 0.13 4.45
N HIS A 133 2.64 -1.15 4.26
CA HIS A 133 2.53 -1.80 2.95
C HIS A 133 3.86 -1.94 2.21
N VAL A 134 4.99 -1.87 2.91
CA VAL A 134 6.31 -2.13 2.30
C VAL A 134 6.64 -3.61 2.53
N PRO A 135 7.14 -4.34 1.52
CA PRO A 135 7.58 -5.72 1.73
C PRO A 135 8.68 -5.84 2.79
N HIS A 136 8.64 -6.93 3.56
CA HIS A 136 9.68 -7.25 4.55
C HIS A 136 11.03 -7.58 3.92
N VAL A 137 12.07 -7.67 4.74
CA VAL A 137 13.42 -8.14 4.34
C VAL A 137 13.85 -9.37 5.18
N PRO A 138 14.08 -10.54 4.56
CA PRO A 138 13.80 -10.85 3.16
C PRO A 138 12.31 -10.77 2.83
N PRO A 139 11.95 -10.54 1.55
CA PRO A 139 10.56 -10.46 1.12
C PRO A 139 9.86 -11.81 1.30
N VAL A 140 8.58 -11.75 1.68
CA VAL A 140 7.74 -12.93 1.90
C VAL A 140 6.60 -12.87 0.88
N TYR A 141 6.61 -13.79 -0.08
CA TYR A 141 5.59 -13.89 -1.13
C TYR A 141 5.33 -15.35 -1.48
N SER A 142 4.17 -15.63 -2.06
CA SER A 142 3.84 -16.98 -2.52
C SER A 142 4.50 -17.32 -3.86
N LYS A 143 4.46 -18.61 -4.23
CA LYS A 143 4.58 -18.98 -5.64
C LYS A 143 3.48 -18.29 -6.45
N LYS A 144 3.83 -17.85 -7.66
CA LYS A 144 2.84 -17.43 -8.66
C LYS A 144 2.12 -18.67 -9.18
N ILE A 145 0.80 -18.63 -9.20
CA ILE A 145 -0.06 -19.69 -9.76
C ILE A 145 -0.80 -19.16 -10.98
N THR A 146 -1.24 -20.07 -11.84
CA THR A 146 -2.13 -19.80 -12.97
C THR A 146 -3.49 -20.43 -12.73
N ILE A 147 -4.57 -19.73 -13.03
CA ILE A 147 -5.93 -20.28 -13.02
C ILE A 147 -6.63 -19.99 -14.35
N ILE A 148 -7.70 -20.73 -14.62
CA ILE A 148 -8.54 -20.55 -15.79
C ILE A 148 -9.97 -20.26 -15.32
N VAL A 149 -10.50 -19.11 -15.70
CA VAL A 149 -11.88 -18.72 -15.44
C VAL A 149 -12.72 -18.98 -16.69
N LYS A 150 -13.84 -19.67 -16.53
CA LYS A 150 -14.85 -19.97 -17.54
C LYS A 150 -16.09 -19.11 -17.36
#